data_AF-D1CTF2-F1
#
_entry.id   AF-D1CTF2-F1
#
_cell.length_a   1.000
_cell.length_b   1.000
_cell.length_c   1.000
_cell.angle_alpha   90.00
_cell.angle_beta   90.00
_cell.angle_gamma   90.00
#
_symmetry.space_group_name_H-M   'P 1'
#
loop_
_entity.id
_entity.type
_entity.pdbx_description
1 polymer ?
#
loop_
_entity_poly.entity_id
_entity_poly.type
_entity_poly.pdbx_seq_one_letter_code
_entity_poly.pdbx_strand_id
1 'polypeptide(L)' 'MTAAIQYSFRKVTLSDLPLLAAWRSNPHVRAWWDSDQSYDAAYLSDPRVARWIVSTAGRPFAFMQDYTVHGWEEHPFAK' A
#
# COMPACT_ATOMS: atom_id res chain seq x y z
N MET A 1 8.37 24.34 21.82
CA MET A 1 7.35 23.32 21.52
C MET A 1 7.84 22.51 20.34
N THR A 2 8.23 21.26 20.54
CA THR A 2 8.52 20.33 19.43
C THR A 2 7.20 19.99 18.75
N ALA A 3 7.04 20.34 17.47
CA ALA A 3 5.87 19.94 16.70
C ALA A 3 5.79 18.41 16.69
N ALA A 4 4.62 17.85 17.03
CA ALA A 4 4.39 16.42 16.93
C ALA A 4 4.61 15.98 15.48
N ILE A 5 5.40 14.92 15.27
CA ILE A 5 5.60 14.38 13.93
C ILE A 5 4.26 13.78 13.48
N GLN A 6 3.65 14.42 12.49
CA GLN A 6 2.32 14.05 12.02
C GLN A 6 2.42 13.01 10.89
N TYR A 7 1.63 11.94 11.01
CA TYR A 7 1.45 10.98 9.93
C TYR A 7 0.46 11.52 8.91
N SER A 8 0.73 11.27 7.63
CA SER A 8 -0.18 11.57 6.53
C SER A 8 -0.35 10.34 5.65
N PHE A 9 -1.57 10.14 5.15
CA PHE A 9 -1.94 9.03 4.30
C PHE A 9 -2.46 9.57 2.99
N ARG A 10 -1.98 9.03 1.87
CA ARG A 10 -2.52 9.34 0.54
C ARG A 10 -2.66 8.08 -0.29
N LYS A 11 -3.62 8.07 -1.21
CA LYS A 11 -3.78 6.96 -2.16
C LYS A 11 -2.53 6.83 -3.01
N VAL A 12 -2.17 5.58 -3.30
CA VAL A 12 -1.11 5.22 -4.24
C VAL A 12 -1.51 5.64 -5.64
N THR A 13 -0.55 6.12 -6.41
CA THR A 13 -0.70 6.50 -7.82
C THR A 13 0.27 5.69 -8.68
N LEU A 14 0.09 5.73 -10.00
CA LEU A 14 1.05 5.10 -10.93
C LEU A 14 2.48 5.66 -10.78
N SER A 15 2.62 6.92 -10.38
CA SER A 15 3.90 7.56 -10.14
C SER A 15 4.66 6.98 -8.93
N ASP A 16 3.99 6.23 -8.06
CA ASP A 16 4.59 5.58 -6.90
C ASP A 16 5.13 4.18 -7.22
N LEU A 17 4.84 3.62 -8.39
CA LEU A 17 5.29 2.28 -8.77
C LEU A 17 6.81 2.07 -8.65
N PRO A 18 7.67 3.03 -9.08
CA PRO A 18 9.12 2.90 -8.88
C PRO A 18 9.52 2.88 -7.40
N LEU A 19 8.86 3.67 -6.55
CA LEU A 19 9.11 3.70 -5.10
C LEU A 19 8.72 2.35 -4.46
N LEU A 20 7.55 1.82 -4.82
CA LEU A 20 7.08 0.53 -4.32
C LEU A 20 7.94 -0.64 -4.80
N ALA A 21 8.45 -0.58 -6.03
CA ALA A 21 9.42 -1.54 -6.55
C ALA A 21 10.74 -1.48 -5.77
N ALA A 22 11.24 -0.27 -5.49
CA ALA A 22 12.44 -0.08 -4.68
C ALA A 22 12.26 -0.64 -3.25
N TRP A 23 11.13 -0.38 -2.59
CA TRP A 23 10.85 -0.93 -1.26
C TRP A 23 10.80 -2.46 -1.26
N ARG A 24 10.03 -3.08 -2.17
CA ARG A 24 9.97 -4.54 -2.31
C ARG A 24 11.30 -5.19 -2.67
N SER A 25 12.19 -4.45 -3.32
CA SER A 25 13.51 -4.96 -3.66
C SER A 25 14.38 -5.22 -2.43
N ASN A 26 14.11 -4.55 -1.30
CA ASN A 26 14.87 -4.72 -0.06
C ASN A 26 14.76 -6.16 0.49
N PRO A 27 15.88 -6.79 0.90
CA PRO A 27 15.86 -8.18 1.39
C PRO A 27 14.89 -8.43 2.54
N HIS A 28 14.80 -7.48 3.49
CA HIS A 28 13.91 -7.61 4.64
C HIS A 28 12.42 -7.51 4.29
N VAL A 29 12.07 -6.89 3.15
CA VAL A 29 10.68 -6.85 2.64
C VAL A 29 10.41 -8.09 1.80
N ARG A 30 11.33 -8.44 0.90
CA ARG A 30 11.22 -9.60 0.01
C ARG A 30 11.09 -10.92 0.76
N ALA A 31 11.65 -11.03 1.95
CA ALA A 31 11.50 -12.21 2.81
C ALA A 31 10.03 -12.52 3.16
N TRP A 32 9.12 -11.53 3.06
CA TRP A 32 7.71 -11.64 3.45
C TRP A 32 6.73 -11.34 2.32
N TRP A 33 7.20 -10.83 1.18
CA TRP A 33 6.37 -10.40 0.05
C TRP A 33 6.88 -11.03 -1.23
N ASP A 34 5.99 -11.72 -1.95
CA ASP A 34 6.33 -12.34 -3.23
C ASP A 34 6.81 -11.30 -4.24
N SER A 35 7.92 -11.62 -4.92
CA SER A 35 8.53 -10.75 -5.94
C SER A 35 7.71 -10.64 -7.22
N ASP A 36 6.74 -11.54 -7.40
CA ASP A 36 6.14 -11.83 -8.70
C ASP A 36 4.87 -11.00 -8.92
N GLN A 37 4.36 -10.36 -7.87
CA GLN A 37 3.16 -9.53 -7.95
C GLN A 37 3.49 -8.18 -8.60
N SER A 38 3.14 -8.03 -9.88
CA SER A 38 3.19 -6.73 -10.56
C SER A 38 2.22 -5.76 -9.89
N TYR A 39 2.67 -4.54 -9.61
CA TYR A 39 1.77 -3.43 -9.31
C TYR A 39 1.55 -2.67 -10.61
N ASP A 40 0.49 -3.00 -11.32
CA ASP A 40 0.09 -2.31 -12.54
C ASP A 40 -1.16 -1.44 -12.29
N ALA A 41 -1.60 -0.75 -13.34
CA ALA A 41 -2.78 0.12 -13.26
C ALA A 41 -4.04 -0.64 -12.85
N ALA A 42 -4.21 -1.87 -13.34
CA ALA A 42 -5.37 -2.70 -13.02
C ALA A 42 -5.38 -3.04 -11.53
N TYR A 43 -4.24 -3.49 -11.00
CA TYR A 43 -4.04 -3.76 -9.58
C TYR A 43 -4.37 -2.54 -8.72
N LEU A 44 -3.83 -1.36 -9.05
CA LEU A 44 -4.09 -0.13 -8.30
C LEU A 44 -5.55 0.35 -8.40
N SER A 45 -6.26 -0.01 -9.47
CA SER A 45 -7.64 0.42 -9.72
C SER A 45 -8.71 -0.43 -9.02
N ASP A 46 -8.36 -1.58 -8.42
CA ASP A 46 -9.33 -2.44 -7.74
C ASP A 46 -9.99 -1.69 -6.57
N PRO A 47 -11.29 -1.36 -6.66
CA PRO A 47 -11.96 -0.54 -5.65
C PRO A 47 -12.16 -1.26 -4.31
N ARG A 48 -11.97 -2.59 -4.28
CA ARG A 48 -12.12 -3.40 -3.06
C ARG A 48 -10.94 -3.25 -2.12
N VAL A 49 -9.81 -2.74 -2.61
CA VAL A 49 -8.56 -2.61 -1.85
C VAL A 49 -8.02 -1.19 -1.97
N ALA A 50 -8.12 -0.41 -0.91
CA ALA A 50 -7.46 0.88 -0.83
C ALA A 50 -5.97 0.69 -0.53
N ARG A 51 -5.13 1.39 -1.30
CA ARG A 51 -3.67 1.29 -1.22
C ARG A 51 -3.11 2.65 -0.89
N TRP A 52 -2.23 2.71 0.10
CA TRP A 52 -1.78 3.96 0.70
C TRP A 52 -0.26 4.06 0.75
N ILE A 53 0.22 5.27 0.50
CA ILE A 53 1.55 5.71 0.93
C ILE A 53 1.38 6.44 2.26
N VAL A 54 2.10 5.94 3.27
CA VAL A 54 2.18 6.57 4.59
C VAL A 54 3.46 7.37 4.65
N SER A 55 3.32 8.63 5.06
CA SER A 55 4.44 9.55 5.24
C SER A 55 4.50 10.09 6.65
N THR A 56 5.71 10.47 7.06
CA THR A 56 6.00 11.13 8.33
C THR A 56 6.99 12.26 8.07
N ALA A 57 6.70 13.47 8.59
CA ALA A 57 7.47 14.68 8.27
C ALA A 57 7.68 14.89 6.75
N GLY A 58 6.64 14.62 5.95
CA GLY A 58 6.68 14.75 4.48
C GLY A 58 7.47 13.65 3.74
N ARG A 59 8.03 12.67 4.44
CA ARG A 59 8.81 11.58 3.85
C ARG A 59 7.98 10.29 3.80
N PRO A 60 7.77 9.69 2.61
CA PRO A 60 7.11 8.39 2.51
C PRO A 60 8.00 7.30 3.11
N PHE A 61 7.43 6.41 3.91
CA PHE A 61 8.19 5.35 4.57
C PHE A 61 7.47 4.00 4.64
N ALA A 62 6.16 3.95 4.38
CA ALA A 62 5.41 2.70 4.41
C ALA A 62 4.33 2.64 3.32
N PHE A 63 4.00 1.41 2.96
CA PHE A 63 2.90 1.03 2.09
C PHE A 63 1.87 0.25 2.92
N MET A 64 0.59 0.58 2.76
CA MET A 64 -0.50 -0.08 3.50
C MET A 64 -1.63 -0.42 2.54
N GLN A 65 -2.27 -1.57 2.78
CA GLN A 65 -3.49 -1.97 2.10
C GLN A 65 -4.58 -2.20 3.15
N ASP A 66 -5.74 -1.58 2.95
CA ASP A 66 -6.97 -2.01 3.60
C ASP A 66 -7.95 -2.45 2.52
N TYR A 67 -8.84 -3.38 2.87
CA TYR A 67 -9.79 -3.93 1.93
C TYR A 67 -11.13 -4.13 2.60
N THR A 68 -12.19 -3.99 1.80
CA THR A 68 -13.54 -4.29 2.25
C THR A 68 -13.80 -5.78 2.17
N VAL A 69 -14.09 -6.40 3.32
CA VAL A 69 -14.43 -7.82 3.41
C VAL A 69 -15.74 -8.16 2.71
N HIS A 70 -16.64 -7.19 2.57
CA HIS A 70 -17.94 -7.34 1.89
C HIS A 70 -17.84 -7.22 0.37
N GLY A 71 -16.67 -6.88 -0.17
CA GLY A 71 -16.43 -6.79 -1.62
C GLY A 71 -16.12 -8.13 -2.30
N TRP A 72 -16.21 -9.24 -1.56
CA TRP A 72 -15.76 -10.56 -1.98
C TRP A 72 -16.84 -11.60 -1.63
N GLU A 73 -17.48 -12.19 -2.64
CA GLU A 73 -18.63 -13.11 -2.42
C GLU A 73 -18.26 -14.37 -1.62
N GLU A 74 -17.03 -14.85 -1.77
CA GLU A 74 -16.53 -16.07 -1.10
C GLU A 74 -15.87 -15.78 0.26
N HIS A 75 -15.90 -14.53 0.74
CA HIS A 75 -15.24 -14.17 2.00
C HIS A 75 -16.07 -14.63 3.21
N PRO A 76 -15.45 -15.16 4.28
CA PRO A 76 -16.18 -15.62 5.47
C PRO A 76 -17.08 -14.56 6.13
N PHE A 77 -16.77 -13.29 5.91
CA PHE A 77 -17.51 -12.12 6.41
C PHE A 77 -18.24 -11.35 5.30
N ALA A 78 -18.61 -12.00 4.20
CA ALA A 78 -19.25 -11.34 3.07
C ALA A 78 -20.64 -10.76 3.40
N LYS A 79 -21.29 -11.23 4.47
CA LYS A 79 -22.65 -10.82 4.90
C LYS A 79 -22.62 -10.07 6.23
#